data_AF-A0A848X284-F1
#
_entry.id   AF-A0A848X284-F1
#
_cell.length_a   1.000
_cell.length_b   1.000
_cell.length_c   1.000
_cell.angle_alpha   90.00
_cell.angle_beta   90.00
_cell.angle_gamma   90.00
#
_symmetry.space_group_name_H-M   'P 1'
#
loop_
_entity.id
_entity.type
_entity.pdbx_description
1 polymer ?
#
loop_
_entity_poly.entity_id
_entity_poly.type
_entity_poly.pdbx_seq_one_letter_code
_entity_poly.pdbx_strand_id
1 'polypeptide(L)'
;MESHEVLKNAFESPTTSPKEIAAEMGVSLSLVYKWAQPNTGTGSGSKNPLDRVSQLLELTREPAIVEWLCRRSGGYYVNNPKSNCEEGYEVVPATHEIVQQFAGLLTVISQAALDNTITPEESADIRRVWDKLKAFIEGFVRCCEEGDFEQIQQELSGGAAGD
;
A
#
# COMPACT_ATOMS: atom_id res chain seq x y z
N MET A 1 -5.62 -9.06 -8.14
CA MET A 1 -5.41 -10.33 -7.41
C MET A 1 -6.55 -10.49 -6.44
N GLU A 2 -7.31 -11.56 -6.58
CA GLU A 2 -8.47 -11.86 -5.76
C GLU A 2 -8.07 -12.50 -4.42
N SER A 3 -8.93 -12.40 -3.40
CA SER A 3 -8.65 -12.89 -2.04
C SER A 3 -8.28 -14.39 -1.98
N HIS A 4 -8.96 -15.22 -2.77
CA HIS A 4 -8.71 -16.66 -2.83
C HIS A 4 -7.35 -16.99 -3.50
N GLU A 5 -6.88 -16.17 -4.43
CA GLU A 5 -5.56 -16.33 -5.07
C GLU A 5 -4.44 -16.04 -4.07
N VAL A 6 -4.60 -15.00 -3.23
CA VAL A 6 -3.66 -14.69 -2.16
C VAL A 6 -3.51 -15.87 -1.21
N LEU A 7 -4.64 -16.46 -0.79
CA LEU A 7 -4.64 -17.61 0.11
C LEU A 7 -4.05 -18.86 -0.55
N LYS A 8 -4.38 -19.11 -1.82
CA LYS A 8 -3.79 -20.21 -2.58
C LYS A 8 -2.27 -20.11 -2.61
N ASN A 9 -1.74 -18.93 -2.97
CA ASN A 9 -0.30 -18.70 -3.01
C ASN A 9 0.35 -18.86 -1.63
N ALA A 10 -0.31 -18.39 -0.57
CA ALA A 10 0.18 -18.55 0.80
C ALA A 10 0.24 -20.02 1.23
N PHE A 11 -0.73 -20.83 0.81
CA PHE A 11 -0.82 -22.25 1.17
C PHE A 11 0.12 -23.15 0.33
N GLU A 12 0.55 -22.67 -0.83
CA GLU A 12 1.54 -23.31 -1.70
C GLU A 12 2.98 -22.89 -1.36
N SER A 13 3.16 -21.97 -0.39
CA SER A 13 4.47 -21.53 0.08
C SER A 13 5.27 -22.68 0.73
N PRO A 14 6.60 -22.77 0.50
CA PRO A 14 7.44 -23.80 1.12
C PRO A 14 7.53 -23.70 2.66
N THR A 15 7.06 -22.60 3.25
CA THR A 15 7.17 -22.34 4.69
C THR A 15 6.02 -22.92 5.51
N THR A 16 4.92 -23.38 4.88
CA THR A 16 3.73 -23.82 5.63
C THR A 16 2.85 -24.76 4.81
N SER A 17 2.29 -25.80 5.43
CA SER A 17 1.33 -26.70 4.78
C SER A 17 -0.15 -26.41 5.15
N PRO A 18 -1.12 -26.69 4.28
CA PRO A 18 -2.55 -26.58 4.61
C PRO A 18 -2.98 -27.38 5.86
N LYS A 19 -2.27 -28.48 6.14
CA LYS A 19 -2.53 -29.33 7.32
C LYS A 19 -2.11 -28.65 8.61
N GLU A 20 -0.96 -28.00 8.64
CA GLU A 20 -0.49 -27.22 9.79
C GLU A 20 -1.40 -26.01 10.02
N ILE A 21 -1.79 -25.31 8.95
CA ILE A 21 -2.73 -24.17 9.04
C ILE A 21 -4.06 -24.61 9.67
N ALA A 22 -4.61 -25.73 9.22
CA ALA A 22 -5.86 -26.26 9.76
C ALA A 22 -5.73 -26.58 11.27
N ALA A 23 -4.63 -27.20 11.68
CA ALA A 23 -4.38 -27.55 13.08
C ALA A 23 -4.21 -26.31 13.96
N GLU A 24 -3.35 -25.37 13.57
CA GLU A 24 -3.03 -24.17 14.35
C GLU A 24 -4.21 -23.18 14.41
N MET A 25 -4.99 -23.07 13.33
CA MET A 25 -6.18 -22.22 13.30
C MET A 25 -7.43 -22.88 13.88
N GLY A 26 -7.36 -24.16 14.27
CA GLY A 26 -8.51 -24.90 14.82
C GLY A 26 -9.66 -25.08 13.83
N VAL A 27 -9.36 -25.23 12.55
CA VAL A 27 -10.35 -25.40 11.46
C VAL A 27 -10.14 -26.71 10.72
N SER A 28 -11.13 -27.13 9.94
CA SER A 28 -10.98 -28.35 9.13
C SER A 28 -10.09 -28.11 7.91
N LEU A 29 -9.32 -29.14 7.53
CA LEU A 29 -8.48 -29.10 6.32
C LEU A 29 -9.29 -28.79 5.06
N SER A 30 -10.51 -29.35 4.96
CA SER A 30 -11.42 -29.07 3.84
C SER A 30 -11.83 -27.59 3.78
N LEU A 31 -11.95 -26.90 4.92
CA LEU A 31 -12.26 -25.48 4.96
C LEU A 31 -11.07 -24.63 4.48
N VAL A 32 -9.84 -25.01 4.83
CA VAL A 32 -8.62 -24.35 4.34
C VAL A 32 -8.53 -24.42 2.83
N TYR A 33 -8.72 -25.60 2.22
CA TYR A 33 -8.75 -25.71 0.75
C TYR A 33 -9.90 -24.92 0.12
N LYS A 34 -11.07 -24.89 0.76
CA LYS A 34 -12.21 -24.11 0.29
C LYS A 34 -11.93 -22.60 0.28
N TRP A 35 -11.12 -22.09 1.21
CA TRP A 35 -10.74 -20.67 1.24
C TRP A 35 -9.90 -20.23 0.05
N ALA A 36 -9.13 -21.15 -0.56
CA ALA A 36 -8.30 -20.90 -1.74
C ALA A 36 -9.03 -21.09 -3.08
N GLN A 37 -10.35 -21.30 -3.05
CA GLN A 37 -11.18 -21.48 -4.25
C GLN A 37 -12.03 -20.22 -4.55
N PRO A 38 -12.36 -19.96 -5.83
CA PRO A 38 -13.26 -18.86 -6.19
C PRO A 38 -14.63 -19.01 -5.54
N ASN A 39 -15.19 -17.91 -5.06
CA ASN A 39 -16.52 -17.91 -4.48
C ASN A 39 -17.58 -17.79 -5.59
N THR A 40 -18.29 -18.86 -5.93
CA THR A 40 -19.23 -18.93 -7.06
C THR A 40 -20.61 -18.30 -6.77
N GLY A 41 -20.72 -17.42 -5.76
CA GLY A 41 -21.87 -16.55 -5.52
C GLY A 41 -23.20 -17.23 -5.14
N THR A 42 -23.27 -18.56 -5.07
CA THR A 42 -24.55 -19.31 -5.04
C THR A 42 -24.75 -20.19 -3.81
N GLY A 43 -23.99 -19.98 -2.74
CA GLY A 43 -24.23 -20.71 -1.49
C GLY A 43 -23.72 -19.97 -0.26
N SER A 44 -24.13 -20.46 0.91
CA SER A 44 -23.56 -20.19 2.24
C SER A 44 -22.09 -20.70 2.34
N GLY A 45 -21.31 -20.46 1.29
CA GLY A 45 -19.91 -20.72 1.20
C GLY A 45 -19.22 -19.81 2.21
N SER A 46 -18.88 -20.39 3.35
CA SER A 46 -18.04 -19.81 4.40
C SER A 46 -16.95 -18.92 3.78
N LYS A 47 -17.20 -17.60 3.80
CA LYS A 47 -16.29 -16.57 3.29
C LYS A 47 -14.90 -16.81 3.84
N ASN A 48 -13.89 -16.67 2.97
CA ASN A 48 -12.51 -16.82 3.40
C ASN A 48 -12.14 -15.68 4.38
N PRO A 49 -11.06 -15.84 5.17
CA PRO A 49 -10.71 -14.85 6.19
C PRO A 49 -10.48 -13.44 5.63
N LEU A 50 -9.88 -13.31 4.44
CA LEU A 50 -9.63 -12.02 3.79
C LEU A 50 -10.95 -11.35 3.38
N ASP A 51 -11.90 -12.10 2.81
CA ASP A 51 -13.23 -11.59 2.47
C ASP A 51 -13.99 -11.09 3.70
N ARG A 52 -13.83 -11.77 4.85
CA ARG A 52 -14.46 -11.36 6.11
C ARG A 52 -13.86 -10.06 6.63
N VAL A 53 -12.54 -9.91 6.54
CA VAL A 53 -11.87 -8.64 6.89
C VAL A 53 -12.30 -7.54 5.94
N SER A 54 -12.36 -7.80 4.62
CA SER A 54 -12.86 -6.82 3.64
C SER A 54 -14.28 -6.37 3.97
N GLN A 55 -15.18 -7.31 4.27
CA GLN A 55 -16.54 -6.97 4.68
C GLN A 55 -16.57 -6.15 5.98
N LEU A 56 -15.69 -6.45 6.93
CA LEU A 56 -15.59 -5.67 8.17
C LEU A 56 -15.14 -4.23 7.87
N LEU A 57 -14.19 -4.03 6.96
CA LEU A 57 -13.73 -2.71 6.52
C LEU A 57 -14.85 -1.92 5.84
N GLU A 58 -15.63 -2.56 4.97
CA GLU A 58 -16.76 -1.92 4.30
C GLU A 58 -17.85 -1.44 5.28
N LEU A 59 -18.16 -2.27 6.28
CA LEU A 59 -19.19 -1.98 7.28
C LEU A 59 -18.75 -0.93 8.31
N THR A 60 -17.50 -1.00 8.75
CA THR A 60 -16.98 -0.11 9.81
C THR A 60 -16.43 1.20 9.24
N ARG A 61 -15.88 1.17 8.02
CA ARG A 61 -15.10 2.26 7.40
C ARG A 61 -13.90 2.70 8.23
N GLU A 62 -13.40 1.82 9.11
CA GLU A 62 -12.30 2.11 10.02
C GLU A 62 -10.95 1.62 9.44
N PRO A 63 -10.03 2.52 9.02
CA PRO A 63 -8.75 2.14 8.43
C PRO A 63 -7.79 1.48 9.45
N ALA A 64 -8.02 1.69 10.74
CA ALA A 64 -7.22 1.13 11.83
C ALA A 64 -7.13 -0.41 11.79
N ILE A 65 -8.13 -1.09 11.22
CA ILE A 65 -8.14 -2.55 11.06
C ILE A 65 -7.01 -3.00 10.10
N VAL A 66 -6.84 -2.31 8.97
CA VAL A 66 -5.76 -2.63 8.00
C VAL A 66 -4.41 -2.23 8.57
N GLU A 67 -4.32 -1.04 9.18
CA GLU A 67 -3.09 -0.59 9.82
C GLU A 67 -2.58 -1.58 10.87
N TRP A 68 -3.48 -2.12 11.69
CA TRP A 68 -3.14 -3.12 12.70
C TRP A 68 -2.59 -4.40 12.07
N LEU A 69 -3.19 -4.89 10.98
CA LEU A 69 -2.70 -6.05 10.24
C LEU A 69 -1.31 -5.81 9.65
N CYS A 70 -1.10 -4.66 9.00
CA CYS A 70 0.19 -4.28 8.42
C CYS A 70 1.28 -4.15 9.49
N ARG A 71 1.01 -3.53 10.64
CA ARG A 71 1.99 -3.42 11.73
C ARG A 71 2.44 -4.78 12.24
N ARG A 72 1.54 -5.76 12.28
CA ARG A 72 1.86 -7.12 12.74
C ARG A 72 2.76 -7.89 11.78
N SER A 73 2.79 -7.54 10.51
CA SER A 73 3.75 -8.06 9.53
C SER A 73 5.03 -7.23 9.42
N GLY A 74 5.24 -6.25 10.31
CA GLY A 74 6.38 -5.34 10.27
C GLY A 74 6.28 -4.25 9.20
N GLY A 75 5.10 -4.09 8.58
CA GLY A 75 4.81 -3.06 7.59
C GLY A 75 3.99 -1.90 8.16
N TYR A 76 3.65 -0.95 7.29
CA TYR A 76 2.67 0.09 7.53
C TYR A 76 1.71 0.15 6.35
N TYR A 77 0.46 0.54 6.60
CA TYR A 77 -0.49 0.80 5.55
C TYR A 77 -0.35 2.26 5.10
N VAL A 78 -0.17 2.49 3.81
CA VAL A 78 -0.27 3.83 3.22
C VAL A 78 -1.57 3.85 2.45
N ASN A 79 -2.45 4.78 2.80
CA ASN A 79 -3.65 5.00 2.02
C ASN A 79 -3.25 5.67 0.70
N ASN A 80 -3.68 5.09 -0.41
CA ASN A 80 -3.44 5.69 -1.71
C ASN A 80 -4.20 7.02 -1.77
N PRO A 81 -3.55 8.14 -2.14
CA PRO A 81 -4.27 9.39 -2.31
C PRO A 81 -5.33 9.20 -3.40
N LYS A 82 -6.43 9.97 -3.30
CA LYS A 82 -7.37 10.06 -4.42
C LYS A 82 -6.60 10.60 -5.62
N SER A 83 -6.65 9.90 -6.75
CA SER A 83 -6.09 10.41 -8.00
C SER A 83 -6.86 11.67 -8.37
N ASN A 84 -6.20 12.83 -8.26
CA ASN A 84 -6.70 14.11 -8.76
C ASN A 84 -6.22 14.33 -10.21
N CYS A 85 -6.10 13.25 -10.99
CA CYS A 85 -5.82 13.32 -12.41
C CYS A 85 -7.10 13.85 -13.13
N GLU A 86 -7.45 15.12 -12.86
CA GLU A 86 -8.25 15.93 -13.79
C GLU A 86 -7.31 16.37 -14.92
N GLU A 87 -7.84 16.48 -16.15
CA GLU A 87 -7.09 16.77 -17.39
C GLU A 87 -5.96 17.81 -17.19
N GLY A 88 -4.70 17.39 -17.38
CA GLY A 88 -3.52 18.28 -17.30
C GLY A 88 -2.60 18.07 -16.10
N TYR A 89 -2.35 16.82 -15.68
CA TYR A 89 -1.32 16.53 -14.68
C TYR A 89 0.08 16.80 -15.25
N GLU A 90 0.65 17.97 -14.98
CA GLU A 90 2.02 18.31 -15.36
C GLU A 90 3.01 17.48 -14.51
N VAL A 91 3.77 16.61 -15.17
CA VAL A 91 4.64 15.61 -14.49
C VAL A 91 5.91 16.25 -13.94
N VAL A 92 6.35 17.35 -14.55
CA VAL A 92 7.57 18.07 -14.16
C VAL A 92 7.42 18.79 -12.80
N PRO A 93 6.36 19.57 -12.53
CA PRO A 93 6.10 20.13 -11.20
C PRO A 93 5.99 19.08 -10.09
N ALA A 94 5.30 17.96 -10.35
CA ALA A 94 5.15 16.88 -9.38
C ALA A 94 6.48 16.22 -9.01
N THR A 95 7.38 16.05 -9.98
CA THR A 95 8.73 15.52 -9.75
C THR A 95 9.57 16.48 -8.89
N HIS A 96 9.49 17.79 -9.15
CA HIS A 96 10.16 18.80 -8.33
C HIS A 96 9.63 18.81 -6.89
N GLU A 97 8.33 18.64 -6.70
CA GLU A 97 7.70 18.57 -5.39
C GLU A 97 8.12 17.33 -4.60
N ILE A 98 8.30 16.17 -5.25
CA ILE A 98 8.87 14.95 -4.63
C ILE A 98 10.27 15.23 -4.09
N VAL A 99 11.14 15.83 -4.92
CA VAL A 99 12.53 16.14 -4.53
C VAL A 99 12.56 17.12 -3.36
N GLN A 100 11.69 18.14 -3.36
CA GLN A 100 11.58 19.09 -2.25
C GLN A 100 11.09 18.43 -0.96
N GLN A 101 10.07 17.58 -1.03
CA GLN A 101 9.57 16.85 0.14
C GLN A 101 10.61 15.88 0.70
N PHE A 102 11.37 15.21 -0.17
CA PHE A 102 12.47 14.33 0.25
C PHE A 102 13.62 15.12 0.90
N ALA A 103 14.01 16.26 0.34
CA ALA A 103 15.01 17.16 0.94
C ALA A 103 14.55 17.70 2.30
N GLY A 104 13.25 18.02 2.44
CA GLY A 104 12.65 18.41 3.72
C GLY A 104 12.72 17.30 4.75
N LEU A 105 12.39 16.06 4.38
CA LEU A 105 12.51 14.90 5.27
C LEU A 105 13.96 14.69 5.75
N LEU A 106 14.93 14.73 4.83
CA LEU A 106 16.35 14.60 5.18
C LEU A 106 16.82 15.72 6.12
N THR A 107 16.27 16.92 5.97
CA THR A 107 16.57 18.05 6.86
C THR A 107 16.06 17.79 8.27
N VAL A 108 14.82 17.32 8.42
CA VAL A 108 14.24 16.95 9.73
C VAL A 108 15.04 15.84 10.40
N ILE A 109 15.43 14.81 9.65
CA ILE A 109 16.27 13.71 10.15
C ILE A 109 17.65 14.22 10.57
N SER A 110 18.26 15.09 9.78
CA SER A 110 19.57 15.69 10.09
C SER A 110 19.50 16.55 11.35
N GLN A 111 18.44 17.35 11.51
CA GLN A 111 18.21 18.15 12.71
C GLN A 111 18.03 17.29 13.97
N ALA A 112 17.21 16.23 13.89
CA ALA A 112 17.01 15.28 14.98
C ALA A 112 18.21 14.32 15.21
N ALA A 113 19.24 14.37 14.36
CA ALA A 113 20.48 13.64 14.57
C ALA A 113 21.56 14.52 15.23
N LEU A 114 21.45 15.85 15.14
CA LEU A 114 22.43 16.79 15.72
C LEU A 114 22.43 16.80 17.25
N ASP A 115 21.31 16.44 17.88
CA ASP A 115 21.17 16.31 19.33
C ASP A 115 21.46 14.88 19.85
N ASN A 116 21.91 13.98 18.97
CA ASN A 116 22.17 12.55 19.24
C ASN A 116 20.99 11.78 19.85
N THR A 117 19.77 12.35 19.87
CA THR A 117 18.64 11.77 20.60
C THR A 117 17.32 12.11 19.92
N ILE A 118 16.78 11.19 19.12
CA ILE A 118 15.45 11.38 18.52
C ILE A 118 14.37 11.22 19.60
N THR A 119 13.65 12.30 19.90
CA THR A 119 12.51 12.26 20.82
C THR A 119 11.33 11.48 20.22
N PRO A 120 10.40 10.95 21.04
CA PRO A 120 9.19 10.29 20.53
C PRO A 120 8.35 11.19 19.60
N GLU A 121 8.33 12.50 19.86
CA GLU A 121 7.61 13.50 19.07
C GLU A 121 8.27 13.69 17.69
N GLU A 122 9.59 13.82 17.64
CA GLU A 122 10.33 13.91 16.38
C GLU A 122 10.24 12.63 15.55
N SER A 123 10.28 11.47 16.21
CA SER A 123 10.05 10.19 15.56
C SER A 123 8.66 10.13 14.91
N ALA A 124 7.63 10.61 15.60
CA ALA A 124 6.28 10.70 15.08
C ALA A 124 6.18 11.67 13.89
N ASP A 125 6.88 12.82 13.94
CA ASP A 125 6.91 13.78 12.85
C ASP A 125 7.65 13.27 11.62
N ILE A 126 8.81 12.61 11.79
CA ILE A 126 9.53 11.93 10.70
C ILE A 126 8.63 10.91 10.03
N ARG A 127 7.89 10.11 10.82
CA ARG A 127 6.92 9.14 10.29
C ARG A 127 5.80 9.82 9.51
N ARG A 128 5.23 10.90 10.04
CA ARG A 128 4.17 11.67 9.37
C ARG A 128 4.62 12.23 8.02
N VAL A 129 5.82 12.81 7.95
CA VAL A 129 6.38 13.35 6.70
C VAL A 129 6.68 12.21 5.71
N TRP A 130 7.26 11.11 6.18
CA TRP A 130 7.53 9.92 5.37
C TRP A 130 6.25 9.29 4.79
N ASP A 131 5.20 9.17 5.59
CA ASP A 131 3.91 8.62 5.17
C ASP A 131 3.25 9.47 4.08
N LYS A 132 3.31 10.80 4.22
CA LYS A 132 2.85 11.73 3.18
C LYS A 132 3.63 11.60 1.88
N LEU A 133 4.96 11.50 1.95
CA LEU A 133 5.80 11.36 0.77
C LEU A 133 5.48 10.07 0.02
N LYS A 134 5.31 8.94 0.72
CA LYS A 134 4.93 7.66 0.08
C LYS A 134 3.57 7.74 -0.59
N ALA A 135 2.58 8.34 0.08
CA ALA A 135 1.26 8.52 -0.50
C ALA A 135 1.35 9.36 -1.77
N PHE A 136 2.09 10.47 -1.75
CA PHE A 136 2.28 11.34 -2.90
C PHE A 136 2.96 10.62 -4.07
N ILE A 137 4.05 9.88 -3.83
CA ILE A 137 4.77 9.12 -4.86
C ILE A 137 3.86 8.02 -5.45
N GLU A 138 3.09 7.32 -4.63
CA GLU A 138 2.11 6.32 -5.12
C GLU A 138 1.04 6.96 -6.02
N GLY A 139 0.57 8.16 -5.66
CA GLY A 139 -0.34 8.94 -6.51
C GLY A 139 0.28 9.35 -7.85
N PHE A 140 1.55 9.77 -7.82
CA PHE A 140 2.32 10.09 -9.03
C PHE A 140 2.49 8.87 -9.94
N VAL A 141 2.90 7.72 -9.38
CA VAL A 141 3.06 6.46 -10.14
C VAL A 141 1.74 6.07 -10.79
N ARG A 142 0.62 6.14 -10.06
CA ARG A 142 -0.71 5.89 -10.64
C ARG A 142 -1.07 6.85 -11.76
N CYS A 143 -0.82 8.15 -11.60
CA CYS A 143 -1.05 9.11 -12.67
C CYS A 143 -0.17 8.83 -13.90
N CYS A 144 1.03 8.28 -13.74
CA CYS A 144 1.86 7.78 -14.85
C CYS A 144 1.36 6.45 -15.45
N GLU A 145 0.72 5.58 -14.66
CA GLU A 145 0.11 4.32 -15.13
C GLU A 145 -1.25 4.56 -15.82
N GLU A 146 -1.99 5.58 -15.38
CA GLU A 146 -3.30 5.99 -15.90
C GLU A 146 -3.18 6.99 -17.06
N GLY A 147 -2.10 7.78 -17.11
CA GLY A 147 -1.80 8.77 -18.15
C GLY A 147 -0.90 8.21 -19.26
N ASP A 148 -1.14 8.65 -20.49
CA ASP A 148 -0.37 8.25 -21.67
C ASP A 148 1.10 8.68 -21.53
N PHE A 149 2.01 7.72 -21.40
CA PHE A 149 3.47 7.93 -21.27
C PHE A 149 4.05 8.86 -22.35
N GLU A 150 3.35 9.01 -23.49
CA GLU A 150 3.71 9.91 -24.58
C GLU A 150 3.70 11.39 -24.17
N GLN A 151 2.77 11.83 -23.31
CA GLN A 151 2.70 13.23 -22.84
C GLN A 151 3.89 13.59 -21.95
N ILE A 152 4.29 12.66 -21.08
CA ILE A 152 5.46 12.77 -20.19
C ILE A 152 6.75 12.85 -21.01
N GLN A 153 6.87 12.03 -22.05
CA GLN A 153 8.02 12.08 -22.96
C GLN A 153 8.06 13.38 -23.78
N GLN A 154 6.92 13.92 -24.21
CA GLN A 154 6.86 15.18 -24.95
C GLN A 154 7.25 16.39 -24.09
N GLU A 155 6.85 16.44 -22.82
CA GLU A 155 7.29 17.51 -21.90
C GLU A 155 8.78 17.40 -21.55
N LEU A 156 9.28 16.19 -21.26
CA LEU A 156 10.69 15.95 -20.97
C LEU A 156 11.61 16.22 -22.18
N SER A 157 11.12 16.01 -23.41
CA SER A 157 11.86 16.32 -24.63
C SER A 157 11.69 17.77 -25.10
N GLY A 158 10.57 18.42 -24.80
CA GLY A 158 10.32 19.84 -25.06
C GLY A 158 11.17 20.80 -24.23
N GLY A 159 11.58 20.40 -23.01
CA GLY A 159 12.47 21.18 -22.16
C GLY A 159 13.95 21.21 -22.59
N ALA A 160 14.37 20.38 -23.55
CA ALA A 160 15.75 20.31 -24.03
C ALA A 160 16.03 21.17 -25.28
N ALA A 161 15.02 21.83 -25.85
CA ALA A 161 15.12 22.58 -27.11
C ALA A 161 14.99 24.11 -26.96
N GLY A 162 15.15 24.64 -25.75
CA GLY A 162 15.07 26.08 -25.48
C GLY A 162 16.13 26.54 -24.49
N ASP A 163 17.36 26.69 -24.96
CA ASP A 163 18.39 27.58 -24.41
C ASP A 163 19.28 28.09 -25.57
#